data_AF-A0ABD0L3R7-F1
#
_entry.id   AF-A0ABD0L3R7-F1
#
_cell.length_a   1.000
_cell.length_b   1.000
_cell.length_c   1.000
_cell.angle_alpha   90.00
_cell.angle_beta   90.00
_cell.angle_gamma   90.00
#
_symmetry.space_group_name_H-M   'P 1'
#
loop_
_entity.id
_entity.type
_entity.pdbx_description
1 polymer ?
#
loop_
_entity_poly.entity_id
_entity_poly.type
_entity_poly.pdbx_seq_one_letter_code
_entity_poly.pdbx_strand_id
1 'polypeptide(L)'
;MKRPIKVSLVYPIFYLIVCVFLVITPLTSSPWECLMGLIVIASGIPFYFLGVLWKKKPRGFMIMLGKVTALSQKLFLAAPEELKVE
;
A
#
# COMPACT_ATOMS: atom_id res chain seq x y z
N MET A 1 12.07 -22.83 -6.24
CA MET A 1 13.01 -21.69 -6.34
C MET A 1 14.06 -21.79 -5.25
N LYS A 2 15.34 -21.94 -5.61
CA LYS A 2 16.46 -21.85 -4.65
C LYS A 2 16.83 -20.38 -4.52
N ARG A 3 16.93 -19.85 -3.29
CA ARG A 3 17.36 -18.46 -3.07
C ARG A 3 18.77 -18.30 -3.68
N PRO A 4 18.95 -17.49 -4.75
CA PRO A 4 20.23 -17.36 -5.44
C PRO A 4 21.26 -16.59 -4.62
N ILE A 5 20.80 -15.75 -3.68
CA ILE A 5 21.65 -14.98 -2.76
C ILE A 5 21.20 -15.27 -1.33
N LYS A 6 22.16 -15.63 -0.48
CA LYS A 6 21.94 -15.88 0.95
C LYS A 6 22.80 -14.94 1.75
N VAL A 7 22.15 -14.06 2.51
CA VAL A 7 22.80 -13.17 3.49
C VAL A 7 22.67 -13.77 4.88
N SER A 8 23.60 -13.41 5.77
CA SER A 8 23.50 -13.80 7.19
C SER A 8 22.24 -13.20 7.82
N LEU A 9 21.54 -13.97 8.66
CA LEU A 9 20.37 -13.49 9.42
C LEU A 9 20.74 -12.43 10.46
N VAL A 10 22.03 -12.25 10.77
CA VAL A 10 22.50 -11.19 11.68
C VAL A 10 22.12 -9.80 11.14
N TYR A 11 22.20 -9.59 9.82
CA TYR A 11 21.86 -8.31 9.20
C TYR A 11 20.39 -7.90 9.38
N PRO A 12 19.38 -8.73 9.05
CA PRO A 12 17.98 -8.38 9.28
C PRO A 12 17.64 -8.26 10.76
N ILE A 13 18.25 -9.05 11.66
CA ILE A 13 18.00 -8.92 13.10
C ILE A 13 18.51 -7.57 13.62
N PHE A 14 19.74 -7.19 13.27
CA PHE A 14 20.29 -5.88 13.63
C PHE A 14 19.43 -4.74 13.08
N TYR A 15 18.99 -4.84 11.82
CA TYR A 15 18.10 -3.87 11.21
C TYR A 15 16.78 -3.71 11.98
N LEU A 16 16.15 -4.82 12.39
CA LEU A 16 14.91 -4.78 13.17
C LEU A 16 15.10 -4.08 14.53
N ILE A 17 16.23 -4.30 15.21
CA ILE A 17 16.54 -3.61 16.47
C ILE A 17 16.60 -2.09 16.25
N VAL A 18 17.29 -1.65 15.20
CA VAL A 18 17.37 -0.23 14.84
C VAL A 18 15.98 0.33 14.48
N CYS A 19 15.16 -0.42 13.73
CA CYS A 19 13.79 -0.01 13.41
C CYS A 19 12.93 0.19 14.65
N VAL A 20 13.01 -0.72 15.63
CA VAL A 20 12.26 -0.58 16.90
C VAL A 20 12.67 0.69 17.63
N PHE A 21 13.97 0.97 17.71
CA PHE A 21 14.48 2.21 18.31
C PHE A 21 13.96 3.47 17.58
N LEU A 22 13.99 3.46 16.24
CA LEU A 22 13.49 4.55 15.40
C LEU A 22 11.98 4.74 15.50
N VAL A 23 11.22 3.70 15.83
CA VAL A 23 9.76 3.81 16.08
C VAL A 23 9.50 4.39 17.47
N ILE A 24 10.21 3.93 18.51
CA ILE A 24 10.00 4.40 19.90
C ILE A 24 10.36 5.87 20.07
N THR A 25 11.44 6.33 19.42
CA THR A 25 11.96 7.70 19.56
C THR A 25 10.93 8.81 19.24
N PRO A 26 10.25 8.80 18.08
CA PRO A 26 9.27 9.82 17.76
C PRO A 26 7.95 9.63 18.52
N LEU A 27 7.65 8.44 19.06
CA LEU A 27 6.52 8.22 19.97
C LEU A 27 6.65 9.05 21.25
N THR A 28 7.87 9.26 21.76
CA THR A 28 8.10 10.11 22.93
C THR A 28 8.24 11.59 22.58
N SER A 29 8.85 11.92 21.44
CA SER A 29 9.14 13.31 21.06
C SER A 29 7.98 14.04 20.39
N SER A 30 7.19 13.33 19.57
CA SER A 30 6.08 13.91 18.80
C SER A 30 4.95 12.88 18.65
N PRO A 31 4.28 12.53 19.77
CA PRO A 31 3.27 11.47 19.80
C PRO A 31 2.09 11.75 18.89
N TRP A 32 1.71 13.02 18.73
CA TRP A 32 0.54 13.42 17.93
C TRP A 32 0.74 13.11 16.43
N GLU A 33 1.88 13.52 15.88
CA GLU A 33 2.23 13.28 14.48
C GLU A 33 2.35 11.77 14.19
N CYS A 34 2.97 11.02 15.10
CA CYS A 34 3.08 9.57 14.98
C CYS A 34 1.71 8.89 15.01
N LEU A 35 0.82 9.33 15.90
CA LEU A 35 -0.52 8.78 16.04
C LEU A 35 -1.36 9.02 14.77
N MET A 36 -1.25 10.21 14.18
CA MET A 36 -1.91 10.51 12.90
C MET A 36 -1.39 9.61 11.78
N GLY A 37 -0.08 9.39 11.72
CA GLY A 37 0.51 8.41 10.79
C GLY A 37 -0.05 7.00 10.99
N LEU A 38 -0.20 6.55 12.24
CA LEU A 38 -0.78 5.25 12.57
C LEU A 38 -2.25 5.15 12.15
N ILE A 39 -3.05 6.20 12.36
CA ILE A 39 -4.46 6.26 11.94
C ILE A 39 -4.56 6.16 10.41
N VAL A 40 -3.71 6.85 9.66
CA VAL A 40 -3.70 6.79 8.19
C VAL A 40 -3.35 5.37 7.71
N ILE A 41 -2.35 4.73 8.30
CA ILE A 41 -2.00 3.33 7.98
C ILE A 41 -3.17 2.40 8.33
N ALA A 42 -3.78 2.57 9.50
CA ALA A 42 -4.93 1.78 9.94
C ALA A 42 -6.15 1.98 9.03
N SER A 43 -6.34 3.17 8.47
CA SER A 43 -7.41 3.46 7.50
C SER A 43 -7.25 2.66 6.20
N GLY A 44 -6.05 2.21 5.86
CA GLY A 44 -5.82 1.29 4.74
C GLY A 44 -6.62 -0.02 4.87
N ILE A 45 -6.87 -0.47 6.11
CA ILE A 45 -7.64 -1.69 6.41
C ILE A 45 -9.10 -1.56 5.91
N PRO A 46 -9.92 -0.57 6.34
CA PRO A 46 -11.28 -0.42 5.82
C PRO A 46 -11.31 -0.16 4.31
N PHE A 47 -10.33 0.54 3.73
CA PHE A 47 -10.25 0.68 2.27
C PHE A 47 -10.01 -0.64 1.54
N TYR A 48 -9.18 -1.54 2.09
CA TYR A 48 -9.00 -2.89 1.54
C TYR A 48 -10.32 -3.69 1.57
N PHE A 49 -11.08 -3.59 2.66
CA PHE A 49 -12.38 -4.23 2.77
C PHE A 49 -13.36 -3.73 1.69
N LEU A 50 -13.45 -2.41 1.50
CA LEU A 50 -14.33 -1.79 0.49
C LEU A 50 -13.89 -2.09 -0.94
N GLY A 51 -12.59 -2.09 -1.21
CA GLY A 51 -12.04 -2.23 -2.56
C GLY A 51 -11.95 -3.68 -3.04
N VAL A 52 -11.43 -4.59 -2.21
CA VAL A 52 -11.02 -5.94 -2.63
C VAL A 52 -11.94 -7.02 -2.09
N LEU A 53 -12.31 -6.95 -0.80
CA LEU A 53 -13.16 -7.98 -0.20
C LEU A 53 -14.61 -7.85 -0.66
N TRP A 54 -15.08 -6.64 -0.95
CA TRP A 54 -16.41 -6.41 -1.48
C TRP A 54 -16.56 -6.93 -2.92
N LYS A 55 -17.01 -8.19 -3.06
CA LYS A 55 -17.19 -8.85 -4.36
C LYS A 55 -18.41 -8.38 -5.15
N LYS A 56 -19.49 -7.98 -4.47
CA LYS A 56 -20.75 -7.53 -5.12
C LYS A 56 -20.84 -6.02 -5.15
N LYS A 57 -20.01 -5.39 -5.98
CA LYS A 57 -20.06 -3.92 -6.18
C LYS A 57 -21.32 -3.54 -6.97
N PRO A 58 -22.04 -2.46 -6.57
CA PRO A 58 -23.20 -2.00 -7.30
C PRO A 58 -22.81 -1.52 -8.70
N ARG A 59 -23.68 -1.77 -9.69
CA ARG A 59 -23.41 -1.46 -11.11
C ARG A 59 -23.07 0.02 -11.32
N GLY A 60 -23.75 0.93 -10.61
CA GLY A 60 -23.48 2.38 -10.71
C GLY A 60 -22.06 2.77 -10.31
N PHE A 61 -21.49 2.12 -9.29
CA PHE A 61 -20.13 2.38 -8.84
C PHE A 61 -19.10 1.92 -9.88
N MET A 62 -19.29 0.75 -10.49
CA MET A 62 -18.41 0.26 -11.55
C MET A 62 -18.45 1.16 -12.80
N ILE A 63 -19.64 1.66 -13.17
CA ILE A 63 -19.80 2.60 -14.29
C ILE A 63 -19.08 3.92 -14.00
N MET A 64 -19.22 4.45 -12.79
CA MET A 64 -18.54 5.69 -12.38
C MET A 64 -17.01 5.52 -12.45
N LEU A 65 -16.48 4.43 -11.88
CA LEU A 65 -15.05 4.14 -11.93
C LEU A 65 -14.55 4.06 -13.38
N GLY A 66 -15.26 3.34 -14.26
CA GLY A 66 -14.90 3.27 -15.68
C GLY A 66 -14.87 4.63 -16.38
N LYS A 67 -15.82 5.53 -16.06
CA LYS A 67 -15.81 6.91 -16.59
C LYS A 67 -14.62 7.72 -16.10
N VAL A 68 -14.28 7.61 -14.81
CA VAL A 68 -13.11 8.28 -14.24
C VAL A 68 -11.82 7.77 -14.88
N THR A 69 -11.70 6.45 -15.07
CA THR A 69 -10.56 5.84 -15.78
C THR A 69 -10.47 6.34 -17.21
N ALA A 70 -11.57 6.35 -17.96
CA ALA A 70 -11.58 6.83 -19.35
C ALA A 70 -11.25 8.33 -19.46
N LEU A 71 -11.71 9.14 -18.50
CA LEU A 71 -11.36 10.56 -18.43
C LEU A 71 -9.87 10.73 -18.16
N SER A 72 -9.33 10.01 -17.16
CA SER A 72 -7.91 10.03 -16.83
C SER A 72 -7.04 9.59 -18.02
N GLN A 73 -7.41 8.52 -18.71
CA GLN A 73 -6.72 8.04 -19.91
C GLN A 73 -6.66 9.10 -21.02
N LYS A 74 -7.77 9.80 -21.28
CA LYS A 74 -7.81 10.87 -22.28
C LYS A 74 -7.02 12.11 -21.86
N LEU A 75 -7.04 12.46 -20.58
CA LEU A 75 -6.35 13.64 -20.04
C LEU A 75 -4.83 13.49 -20.09
N PHE A 76 -4.32 12.29 -19.80
CA PHE A 76 -2.90 11.99 -19.73
C PHE A 76 -2.35 11.25 -20.95
N LEU A 77 -3.16 11.02 -22.00
CA LEU A 77 -2.81 10.17 -23.15
C LEU A 77 -2.25 8.79 -22.72
N ALA A 78 -2.81 8.23 -21.66
CA ALA A 78 -2.36 6.99 -21.05
C ALA A 78 -3.02 5.76 -21.72
N ALA A 79 -2.21 4.76 -22.05
CA ALA A 79 -2.65 3.47 -22.56
C ALA A 79 -2.69 2.42 -21.42
N PRO A 80 -3.57 1.40 -21.50
CA PRO A 80 -3.51 0.27 -20.59
C PRO A 80 -2.20 -0.50 -20.75
N GLU A 81 -1.75 -1.15 -19.68
CA GLU A 81 -0.56 -2.01 -19.71
C GLU A 81 -0.87 -3.31 -20.46
N GLU A 82 -0.06 -3.62 -21.48
CA GLU A 82 -0.09 -4.91 -22.17
C GLU A 82 0.45 -5.97 -21.21
N LEU A 83 -0.41 -6.88 -20.77
CA LEU A 83 -0.03 -7.97 -19.89
C LEU A 83 0.91 -8.91 -20.65
N LYS A 84 2.21 -8.83 -20.38
CA LYS A 84 3.19 -9.81 -20.87
C LYS A 84 2.83 -11.18 -20.31
N VAL A 85 2.19 -11.99 -21.14
CA VAL A 85 2.03 -13.42 -20.90
C VAL A 85 3.38 -14.06 -21.22
N GLU A 86 4.25 -14.15 -20.21
CA GLU A 86 5.46 -14.98 -20.20
C GLU A 86 5.14 -16.43 -19.81
#